data_AF-A0A850ASP2-F1
#
_entry.id   AF-A0A850ASP2-F1
#
_cell.length_a   1.000
_cell.length_b   1.000
_cell.length_c   1.000
_cell.angle_alpha   90.00
_cell.angle_beta   90.00
_cell.angle_gamma   90.00
#
_symmetry.space_group_name_H-M   'P 1'
#
loop_
_entity.id
_entity.type
_entity.pdbx_description
1 polymer ?
#
loop_
_entity_poly.entity_id
_entity_poly.type
_entity_poly.pdbx_seq_one_letter_code
_entity_poly.pdbx_strand_id
1 'polypeptide(L)'
;MANEIRTERGTPLWSLNTFRSNVLSKLLDDLLARENEGLTQEQCARVKLALEKMIDAASGIPDGGFLRGTIWKELEKFAALYQKWNDIPGSDAKAARQRKQMLKKLRRQRHRLARRIRKNLYIISGELDLKLLGRLYDATGDLAQALPEIFKSLPKALKKYHSVMG
;
A
#
# COMPACT_ATOMS: atom_id res chain seq x y z
N MET A 1 -0.30 -34.27 1.28
CA MET A 1 -0.48 -33.77 -0.09
C MET A 1 0.02 -32.33 -0.13
N ALA A 2 1.03 -32.03 -0.94
CA ALA A 2 1.48 -30.64 -1.13
C ALA A 2 0.48 -29.95 -2.05
N ASN A 3 -0.24 -28.94 -1.55
CA ASN A 3 -1.07 -28.09 -2.41
C ASN A 3 -0.17 -27.40 -3.43
N GLU A 4 -0.41 -27.63 -4.72
CA GLU A 4 0.30 -26.92 -5.79
C GLU A 4 0.03 -25.42 -5.68
N ILE A 5 1.11 -24.65 -5.58
CA ILE A 5 1.04 -23.20 -5.44
C ILE A 5 0.83 -22.58 -6.82
N ARG A 6 -0.42 -22.25 -7.14
CA ARG A 6 -0.77 -21.65 -8.43
C ARG A 6 -0.39 -20.16 -8.47
N THR A 7 0.58 -19.83 -9.30
CA THR A 7 1.09 -18.45 -9.51
C THR A 7 0.49 -17.76 -10.74
N GLU A 8 -0.48 -18.41 -11.39
CA GLU A 8 -1.13 -17.95 -12.62
C GLU A 8 -1.95 -16.68 -12.43
N ARG A 9 -2.22 -15.96 -13.52
CA ARG A 9 -3.11 -14.79 -13.51
C ARG A 9 -4.47 -15.18 -12.93
N GLY A 10 -5.03 -14.31 -12.09
CA GLY A 10 -6.33 -14.55 -11.44
C GLY A 10 -6.25 -15.30 -10.10
N THR A 11 -5.10 -15.84 -9.70
CA THR A 11 -4.95 -16.48 -8.39
C THR A 11 -4.74 -15.44 -7.28
N PRO A 12 -5.04 -15.75 -6.01
CA PRO A 12 -4.73 -14.88 -4.87
C PRO A 12 -3.25 -14.50 -4.82
N LEU A 13 -2.39 -15.47 -5.14
CA LEU A 13 -0.94 -15.30 -5.10
C LEU A 13 -0.43 -14.30 -6.14
N TRP A 14 -0.90 -14.45 -7.38
CA TRP A 14 -0.60 -13.51 -8.45
C TRP A 14 -1.12 -12.12 -8.12
N SER A 15 -2.34 -12.05 -7.58
CA SER A 15 -3.02 -10.80 -7.22
C SER A 15 -2.29 -10.05 -6.11
N LEU A 16 -1.87 -10.73 -5.05
CA LEU A 16 -1.08 -10.12 -3.98
C LEU A 16 0.32 -9.70 -4.45
N ASN A 17 0.96 -10.50 -5.30
CA ASN A 17 2.26 -10.15 -5.87
C ASN A 17 2.16 -8.93 -6.80
N THR A 18 1.07 -8.82 -7.58
CA THR A 18 0.76 -7.65 -8.41
C THR A 18 0.52 -6.42 -7.55
N PHE A 19 -0.24 -6.55 -6.46
CA PHE A 19 -0.47 -5.47 -5.51
C PHE A 19 0.85 -4.93 -4.94
N ARG A 20 1.71 -5.85 -4.46
CA ARG A 20 3.03 -5.53 -3.90
C ARG A 20 3.96 -4.83 -4.89
N SER A 21 4.04 -5.35 -6.11
CA SER A 21 5.04 -4.92 -7.10
C SER A 21 4.60 -3.69 -7.88
N ASN A 22 3.29 -3.51 -8.08
CA ASN A 22 2.74 -2.46 -8.91
C ASN A 22 1.98 -1.43 -8.07
N VAL A 23 0.84 -1.80 -7.49
CA VAL A 23 -0.08 -0.88 -6.81
C VAL A 23 0.62 -0.13 -5.67
N LEU A 24 1.26 -0.85 -4.74
CA LEU A 24 1.95 -0.25 -3.61
C LEU A 24 3.14 0.62 -4.04
N SER A 25 3.81 0.26 -5.15
CA SER A 25 4.89 1.08 -5.69
C SER A 25 4.34 2.40 -6.24
N LYS A 26 3.27 2.34 -7.04
CA LYS A 26 2.66 3.52 -7.66
C LYS A 26 2.01 4.46 -6.66
N LEU A 27 1.35 3.90 -5.64
CA LEU A 27 0.85 4.69 -4.51
C LEU A 27 1.96 5.53 -3.87
N LEU A 28 3.12 4.92 -3.62
CA LEU A 28 4.25 5.63 -3.05
C LEU A 28 4.84 6.66 -4.02
N ASP A 29 5.01 6.29 -5.30
CA ASP A 29 5.59 7.18 -6.31
C ASP A 29 4.73 8.45 -6.46
N ASP A 30 3.40 8.31 -6.47
CA ASP A 30 2.45 9.42 -6.56
C ASP A 30 2.50 10.30 -5.28
N LEU A 31 2.56 9.70 -4.08
CA LEU A 31 2.76 10.47 -2.83
C LEU A 31 4.10 11.22 -2.81
N LEU A 32 5.17 10.59 -3.30
CA LEU A 32 6.51 11.17 -3.36
C LEU A 32 6.59 12.32 -4.35
N ALA A 33 5.81 12.30 -5.43
CA ALA A 33 5.76 13.41 -6.38
C ALA A 33 5.28 14.72 -5.73
N ARG A 34 4.58 14.64 -4.58
CA ARG A 34 4.13 15.80 -3.79
C ARG A 34 5.10 16.17 -2.67
N GLU A 35 6.38 15.82 -2.79
CA GLU A 35 7.37 16.03 -1.72
C GLU A 35 7.51 17.48 -1.24
N ASN A 36 7.47 18.42 -2.18
CA ASN A 36 7.71 19.85 -1.92
C ASN A 36 6.46 20.59 -1.44
N GLU A 37 5.30 20.26 -2.01
CA GLU A 37 4.03 20.97 -1.76
C GLU A 37 3.22 20.31 -0.63
N GLY A 38 3.36 19.00 -0.47
CA GLY A 38 2.51 18.22 0.42
C GLY A 38 1.10 18.07 -0.11
N LEU A 39 0.19 17.72 0.81
CA LEU A 39 -1.22 17.58 0.55
C LEU A 39 -1.98 18.56 1.43
N THR A 40 -3.10 19.07 0.94
CA THR A 40 -4.04 19.83 1.77
C THR A 40 -4.59 18.94 2.89
N GLN A 41 -5.15 19.56 3.95
CA GLN A 41 -5.71 18.80 5.07
C GLN A 41 -6.84 17.85 4.61
N GLU A 42 -7.68 18.28 3.68
CA GLU A 42 -8.74 17.45 3.11
C GLU A 42 -8.16 16.26 2.32
N GLN A 43 -7.20 16.52 1.43
CA GLN A 43 -6.51 15.46 0.68
C GLN A 43 -5.84 14.47 1.64
N CYS A 44 -5.21 14.96 2.71
CA CYS A 44 -4.58 14.12 3.71
C CYS A 44 -5.60 13.23 4.45
N ALA A 45 -6.76 13.78 4.80
CA ALA A 45 -7.84 13.01 5.43
C ALA A 45 -8.32 11.86 4.54
N ARG A 46 -8.43 12.09 3.22
CA ARG A 46 -8.79 11.05 2.25
C ARG A 46 -7.72 9.96 2.15
N VAL A 47 -6.44 10.33 2.09
CA VAL A 47 -5.33 9.35 2.10
C VAL A 47 -5.31 8.54 3.40
N LYS A 48 -5.52 9.19 4.55
CA LYS A 48 -5.57 8.53 5.85
C LYS A 48 -6.71 7.50 5.90
N LEU A 49 -7.91 7.89 5.49
CA LEU A 49 -9.07 6.99 5.45
C LEU A 49 -8.81 5.78 4.54
N ALA A 50 -8.19 5.98 3.37
CA ALA A 50 -7.84 4.88 2.48
C ALA A 50 -6.81 3.93 3.12
N LEU A 51 -5.77 4.48 3.77
CA LEU A 51 -4.78 3.68 4.48
C LEU A 51 -5.40 2.89 5.64
N GLU A 52 -6.37 3.45 6.36
CA GLU A 52 -7.12 2.76 7.41
C GLU A 52 -7.94 1.59 6.83
N LYS A 53 -8.66 1.80 5.72
CA LYS A 53 -9.35 0.71 5.01
C LYS A 53 -8.37 -0.39 4.55
N MET A 54 -7.18 -0.01 4.08
CA MET A 54 -6.15 -0.99 3.69
C MET A 54 -5.60 -1.77 4.89
N ILE A 55 -5.44 -1.13 6.05
CA ILE A 55 -5.02 -1.78 7.30
C ILE A 55 -6.08 -2.78 7.74
N ASP A 56 -7.36 -2.38 7.75
CA ASP A 56 -8.49 -3.24 8.09
C ASP A 56 -8.55 -4.47 7.17
N ALA A 57 -8.50 -4.26 5.85
CA ALA A 57 -8.46 -5.36 4.89
C ALA A 57 -7.24 -6.29 5.08
N ALA A 58 -6.07 -5.72 5.38
CA ALA A 58 -4.85 -6.49 5.63
C ALA A 58 -4.84 -7.22 6.98
N SER A 59 -5.66 -6.80 7.95
CA SER A 59 -5.75 -7.46 9.27
C SER A 59 -6.36 -8.86 9.16
N GLY A 60 -7.21 -9.09 8.16
CA GLY A 60 -7.76 -10.41 7.85
C GLY A 60 -6.80 -11.33 7.10
N ILE A 61 -5.60 -10.87 6.72
CA ILE A 61 -4.61 -11.73 6.04
C ILE A 61 -3.91 -12.61 7.08
N PRO A 62 -3.90 -13.94 6.89
CA PRO A 62 -3.23 -14.86 7.82
C PRO A 62 -1.76 -14.51 8.02
N ASP A 63 -1.35 -14.52 9.30
CA ASP A 63 0.02 -14.23 9.68
C ASP A 63 0.89 -15.48 9.60
N GLY A 64 2.07 -15.35 8.99
CA GLY A 64 3.00 -16.46 8.83
C GLY A 64 3.76 -16.88 10.10
N GLY A 65 3.22 -16.58 11.28
CA GLY A 65 3.86 -16.71 12.58
C GLY A 65 4.70 -15.49 13.02
N PHE A 66 5.07 -15.48 14.31
CA PHE A 66 5.75 -14.35 14.99
C PHE A 66 7.04 -13.88 14.31
N LEU A 67 7.84 -14.80 13.78
CA LEU A 67 9.11 -14.49 13.09
C LEU A 67 8.91 -13.87 11.70
N ARG A 68 7.77 -14.14 11.05
CA ARG A 68 7.49 -13.65 9.69
C ARG A 68 6.76 -12.32 9.69
N GLY A 69 6.22 -11.87 10.82
CA GLY A 69 5.62 -10.55 11.04
C GLY A 69 4.34 -10.32 10.21
N THR A 70 3.56 -9.32 10.61
CA THR A 70 2.20 -9.11 10.06
C THR A 70 2.20 -8.00 9.01
N ILE A 71 1.46 -8.19 7.91
CA ILE A 71 1.39 -7.19 6.81
C ILE A 71 0.71 -5.91 7.30
N TRP A 72 -0.38 -6.05 8.05
CA TRP A 72 -1.13 -4.92 8.59
C TRP A 72 -0.30 -4.03 9.51
N LYS A 73 0.56 -4.58 10.39
CA LYS A 73 1.47 -3.77 11.22
C LYS A 73 2.48 -2.95 10.41
N GLU A 74 2.93 -3.47 9.27
CA GLU A 74 3.82 -2.72 8.39
C GLU A 74 3.07 -1.61 7.63
N LEU A 75 1.77 -1.81 7.34
CA LEU A 75 0.88 -0.78 6.82
C LEU A 75 0.56 0.30 7.86
N GLU A 76 0.30 -0.06 9.12
CA GLU A 76 0.10 0.91 10.21
C GLU A 76 1.33 1.82 10.39
N LYS A 77 2.53 1.21 10.41
CA LYS A 77 3.78 1.98 10.46
C LYS A 77 3.93 2.91 9.26
N PHE A 78 3.48 2.47 8.08
CA PHE A 78 3.48 3.30 6.88
C PHE A 78 2.52 4.49 7.04
N ALA A 79 1.29 4.24 7.48
CA ALA A 79 0.29 5.29 7.72
C ALA A 79 0.75 6.30 8.78
N ALA A 80 1.34 5.84 9.88
CA ALA A 80 1.90 6.71 10.91
C ALA A 80 3.06 7.57 10.40
N LEU A 81 3.93 7.02 9.53
CA LEU A 81 4.99 7.80 8.90
C LEU A 81 4.46 8.80 7.88
N TYR A 82 3.38 8.45 7.16
CA TYR A 82 2.72 9.32 6.22
C TYR A 82 2.10 10.52 6.95
N GLN A 83 1.39 10.29 8.05
CA GLN A 83 0.82 11.35 8.88
C GLN A 83 1.91 12.31 9.36
N LYS A 84 2.99 11.77 9.93
CA LYS A 84 4.14 12.57 10.37
C LYS A 84 4.82 13.35 9.25
N TRP A 85 4.80 12.85 8.01
CA TRP A 85 5.32 13.58 6.86
C TRP A 85 4.40 14.75 6.48
N ASN A 86 3.08 14.53 6.53
CA ASN A 86 2.09 15.56 6.22
C ASN A 86 2.05 16.67 7.27
N ASP A 87 2.26 16.34 8.54
CA ASP A 87 2.24 17.29 9.66
C ASP A 87 3.43 18.27 9.65
N ILE A 88 4.44 18.07 8.80
CA ILE A 88 5.57 18.98 8.67
C ILE A 88 5.20 20.13 7.71
N PRO A 89 5.08 21.38 8.19
CA PRO A 89 4.68 22.52 7.37
C PRO A 89 5.72 22.81 6.28
N GLY A 90 5.30 23.18 5.07
CA GLY A 90 6.19 23.38 3.91
C GLY A 90 6.89 24.75 3.85
N SER A 91 6.82 25.56 4.91
CA SER A 91 7.08 27.01 4.83
C SER A 91 8.55 27.44 4.91
N ASP A 92 9.46 26.60 5.42
CA ASP A 92 10.87 26.98 5.59
C ASP A 92 11.87 25.87 5.20
N ALA A 93 13.15 26.26 5.04
CA ALA A 93 14.23 25.36 4.62
C ALA A 93 14.50 24.21 5.60
N LYS A 94 14.23 24.40 6.89
CA LYS A 94 14.37 23.36 7.92
C LYS A 94 13.27 22.32 7.77
N ALA A 95 12.04 22.77 7.56
CA ALA A 95 10.89 21.91 7.36
C ALA A 95 10.99 21.14 6.04
N ALA A 96 11.47 21.77 4.95
CA ALA A 96 11.79 21.09 3.71
C ALA A 96 12.83 19.95 3.90
N ARG A 97 13.88 20.17 4.70
CA ARG A 97 14.86 19.12 5.06
C ARG A 97 14.22 17.99 5.87
N GLN A 98 13.35 18.32 6.83
CA GLN A 98 12.64 17.31 7.63
C GLN A 98 11.68 16.47 6.77
N ARG A 99 10.94 17.09 5.85
CA ARG A 99 10.09 16.39 4.86
C ARG A 99 10.90 15.39 4.05
N LYS A 100 12.05 15.80 3.50
CA LYS A 100 12.97 14.91 2.77
C LYS A 100 13.45 13.72 3.63
N GLN A 101 13.74 13.93 4.91
CA GLN A 101 14.11 12.84 5.81
C GLN A 101 12.95 11.87 6.07
N MET A 102 11.74 12.39 6.28
CA MET A 102 10.54 11.58 6.45
C MET A 102 10.22 10.76 5.20
N LEU A 103 10.42 11.31 4.00
CA LEU A 103 10.26 10.57 2.75
C LEU A 103 11.24 9.41 2.62
N LYS A 104 12.50 9.58 3.07
CA LYS A 104 13.45 8.46 3.15
C LYS A 104 12.94 7.36 4.08
N LYS A 105 12.29 7.71 5.21
CA LYS A 105 11.67 6.74 6.12
C LYS A 105 10.47 6.04 5.47
N LEU A 106 9.60 6.77 4.78
CA LEU A 106 8.46 6.22 4.02
C LEU A 106 8.92 5.21 2.96
N ARG A 107 9.94 5.55 2.16
CA ARG A 107 10.53 4.64 1.17
C ARG A 107 11.05 3.36 1.82
N ARG A 108 11.81 3.49 2.92
CA ARG A 108 12.31 2.33 3.68
C ARG A 108 11.17 1.47 4.22
N GLN A 109 10.10 2.09 4.71
CA GLN A 109 8.93 1.38 5.24
C GLN A 109 8.17 0.65 4.13
N ARG A 110 7.98 1.25 2.96
CA ARG A 110 7.43 0.55 1.78
C ARG A 110 8.27 -0.66 1.41
N HIS A 111 9.59 -0.56 1.43
CA HIS A 111 10.45 -1.72 1.16
C HIS A 111 10.34 -2.82 2.23
N ARG A 112 10.09 -2.45 3.49
CA ARG A 112 9.80 -3.42 4.56
C ARG A 112 8.46 -4.11 4.33
N LEU A 113 7.40 -3.35 4.04
CA LEU A 113 6.09 -3.87 3.68
C LEU A 113 6.16 -4.81 2.46
N ALA A 114 6.84 -4.40 1.39
CA ALA A 114 7.02 -5.23 0.20
C ALA A 114 7.78 -6.54 0.51
N ARG A 115 8.84 -6.47 1.32
CA ARG A 115 9.55 -7.68 1.79
C ARG A 115 8.65 -8.56 2.65
N ARG A 116 7.81 -7.96 3.49
CA ARG A 116 6.87 -8.68 4.36
C ARG A 116 5.85 -9.45 3.54
N ILE A 117 5.21 -8.78 2.57
CA ILE A 117 4.28 -9.43 1.63
C ILE A 117 4.97 -10.59 0.92
N ARG A 118 6.20 -10.40 0.43
CA ARG A 118 6.97 -11.47 -0.24
C ARG A 118 7.28 -12.67 0.69
N LYS A 119 7.61 -12.43 1.95
CA LYS A 119 7.92 -13.49 2.93
C LYS A 119 6.70 -14.29 3.36
N ASN A 120 5.53 -13.65 3.42
CA ASN A 120 4.28 -14.31 3.77
C ASN A 120 3.56 -14.92 2.56
N LEU A 121 4.01 -14.63 1.34
CA LEU A 121 3.38 -15.02 0.08
C LEU A 121 3.01 -16.53 0.02
N TYR A 122 3.89 -17.42 0.48
CA TYR A 122 3.64 -18.87 0.50
C TYR A 122 2.50 -19.28 1.46
N ILE A 123 2.44 -18.69 2.65
CA ILE A 123 1.41 -19.04 3.66
C ILE A 123 0.06 -18.51 3.21
N ILE A 124 0.08 -17.31 2.68
CA ILE A 124 -1.05 -16.65 2.06
C ILE A 124 -1.60 -17.48 0.88
N SER A 125 -0.75 -18.23 0.15
CA SER A 125 -1.22 -19.06 -0.98
C SER A 125 -2.18 -20.19 -0.60
N GLY A 126 -2.17 -20.64 0.67
CA GLY A 126 -3.03 -21.73 1.15
C GLY A 126 -4.32 -21.26 1.84
N GLU A 127 -4.37 -20.02 2.32
CA GLU A 127 -5.44 -19.55 3.22
C GLU A 127 -6.09 -18.22 2.78
N LEU A 128 -5.55 -17.54 1.76
CA LEU A 128 -6.03 -16.21 1.38
C LEU A 128 -7.23 -16.25 0.44
N ASP A 129 -8.32 -15.64 0.89
CA ASP A 129 -9.51 -15.38 0.10
C ASP A 129 -9.29 -14.21 -0.89
N LEU A 130 -9.70 -14.40 -2.15
CA LEU A 130 -9.77 -13.34 -3.16
C LEU A 130 -10.60 -12.14 -2.69
N LYS A 131 -11.61 -12.33 -1.83
CA LYS A 131 -12.41 -11.23 -1.27
C LYS A 131 -11.58 -10.27 -0.42
N LEU A 132 -10.61 -10.77 0.36
CA LEU A 132 -9.73 -9.91 1.16
C LEU A 132 -8.82 -9.07 0.25
N LEU A 133 -8.36 -9.66 -0.85
CA LEU A 133 -7.60 -8.91 -1.86
C LEU A 133 -8.48 -7.89 -2.58
N GLY A 134 -9.71 -8.25 -2.94
CA GLY A 134 -10.69 -7.33 -3.50
C GLY A 134 -10.81 -6.06 -2.67
N ARG A 135 -11.01 -6.20 -1.35
CA ARG A 135 -11.07 -5.05 -0.41
C ARG A 135 -9.81 -4.18 -0.42
N LEU A 136 -8.61 -4.78 -0.53
CA LEU A 136 -7.37 -4.01 -0.65
C LEU A 136 -7.30 -3.22 -1.95
N TYR A 137 -7.71 -3.82 -3.06
CA TYR A 137 -7.77 -3.18 -4.37
C TYR A 137 -8.84 -2.08 -4.40
N ASP A 138 -10.03 -2.33 -3.82
CA ASP A 138 -11.12 -1.37 -3.71
C ASP A 138 -10.69 -0.16 -2.88
N ALA A 139 -10.05 -0.37 -1.72
CA ALA A 139 -9.53 0.73 -0.90
C ALA A 139 -8.50 1.59 -1.64
N THR A 140 -7.69 0.99 -2.53
CA THR A 140 -6.78 1.75 -3.39
C THR A 140 -7.45 2.39 -4.59
N GLY A 141 -8.52 1.78 -5.11
CA GLY A 141 -9.37 2.34 -6.17
C GLY A 141 -10.14 3.57 -5.71
N ASP A 142 -10.80 3.49 -4.55
CA ASP A 142 -11.47 4.61 -3.89
C ASP A 142 -10.53 5.81 -3.74
N LEU A 143 -9.29 5.56 -3.33
CA LEU A 143 -8.29 6.61 -3.18
C LEU A 143 -7.93 7.26 -4.52
N ALA A 144 -7.71 6.44 -5.55
CA ALA A 144 -7.38 6.92 -6.88
C ALA A 144 -8.52 7.75 -7.51
N GLN A 145 -9.78 7.38 -7.22
CA GLN A 145 -10.97 8.11 -7.67
C GLN A 145 -11.21 9.39 -6.88
N ALA A 146 -10.96 9.36 -5.57
CA ALA A 146 -11.16 10.52 -4.71
C ALA A 146 -10.14 11.64 -4.98
N LEU A 147 -8.92 11.27 -5.39
CA LEU A 147 -7.79 12.19 -5.58
C LEU A 147 -7.05 11.95 -6.92
N PRO A 148 -7.74 12.07 -8.07
CA PRO A 148 -7.20 11.73 -9.38
C PRO A 148 -6.06 12.65 -9.83
N GLU A 149 -6.01 13.88 -9.33
CA GLU A 149 -4.96 14.86 -9.60
C GLU A 149 -3.64 14.50 -8.89
N ILE A 150 -3.72 13.73 -7.80
CA ILE A 150 -2.56 13.24 -7.03
C ILE A 150 -2.14 11.86 -7.55
N PHE A 151 -3.10 10.93 -7.62
CA PHE A 151 -2.81 9.53 -7.93
C PHE A 151 -2.93 9.21 -9.42
N LYS A 152 -2.08 9.83 -10.24
CA LYS A 152 -2.12 9.66 -11.70
C LYS A 152 -1.66 8.28 -12.17
N SER A 153 -0.81 7.61 -11.39
CA SER A 153 -0.24 6.32 -11.74
C SER A 153 -1.07 5.15 -11.21
N LEU A 154 -1.81 5.37 -10.12
CA LEU A 154 -2.55 4.34 -9.41
C LEU A 154 -3.69 3.70 -10.25
N PRO A 155 -4.54 4.45 -11.00
CA PRO A 155 -5.56 3.86 -11.87
C PRO A 155 -5.00 2.89 -12.90
N LYS A 156 -3.82 3.22 -13.47
CA LYS A 156 -3.13 2.35 -14.45
C LYS A 156 -2.67 1.05 -13.79
N ALA A 157 -2.21 1.11 -12.54
CA ALA A 157 -1.80 -0.07 -11.79
C ALA A 157 -2.99 -0.98 -11.43
N LEU A 158 -4.15 -0.38 -11.13
CA LEU A 158 -5.39 -1.08 -10.79
C LEU A 158 -6.05 -1.73 -12.01
N LYS A 159 -6.03 -1.08 -13.18
CA LYS A 159 -6.62 -1.63 -14.42
C LYS A 159 -6.10 -3.03 -14.75
N LYS A 160 -4.81 -3.30 -14.46
CA LYS A 160 -4.18 -4.60 -14.68
C LYS A 160 -4.78 -5.73 -13.82
N TYR A 161 -5.26 -5.41 -12.62
CA TYR A 161 -5.94 -6.36 -11.74
C TYR A 161 -7.39 -6.56 -12.20
N HIS A 162 -8.11 -5.47 -12.47
CA HIS A 162 -9.52 -5.52 -12.86
C HIS A 162 -9.72 -6.22 -14.21
N SER A 163 -8.79 -6.10 -15.15
CA SER A 163 -8.86 -6.82 -16.43
C SER A 163 -8.69 -8.34 -16.33
N VAL A 164 -8.30 -8.85 -15.17
CA VAL A 164 -8.05 -10.28 -14.93
C VAL A 164 -9.11 -10.88 -13.99
N MET A 165 -9.74 -10.04 -13.15
CA MET A 165 -10.68 -10.47 -12.11
C MET A 165 -12.14 -10.11 -12.40
N GLY A 166 -12.40 -9.26 -13.39
CA GLY A 166 -13.74 -8.99 -13.92
C GLY A 166 -14.10 -9.97 -15.02
#